data_AF-A0A956Y9J6-F1
#
_entry.id   AF-A0A956Y9J6-F1
#
_cell.length_a   1.000
_cell.length_b   1.000
_cell.length_c   1.000
_cell.angle_alpha   90.00
_cell.angle_beta   90.00
_cell.angle_gamma   90.00
#
_symmetry.space_group_name_H-M   'P 1'
#
loop_
_entity.id
_entity.type
_entity.pdbx_description
1 polymer ?
#
loop_
_entity_poly.entity_id
_entity_poly.type
_entity_poly.pdbx_seq_one_letter_code
_entity_poly.pdbx_strand_id
1 'polypeptide(L)'
;MMKKYLPLIYAGLVIGLLMLAAATQQPKPAPASVPNFGMTLPDNYRDEFALYLVVDRPDRTVRFVYAAPDVVEAVQAGEEIPYGARLIIETYDDQTDLGGKVLGDN
;
A
#
# COMPACT_ATOMS: atom_id res chain seq x y z
N MET A 1 -13.33 -45.63 24.76
CA MET A 1 -12.86 -44.34 25.33
C MET A 1 -12.21 -43.39 24.31
N MET A 2 -11.52 -43.86 23.26
CA MET A 2 -10.87 -42.99 22.25
C MET A 2 -11.81 -42.04 21.47
N LYS A 3 -13.08 -42.43 21.24
CA LYS A 3 -14.02 -41.63 20.41
C LYS A 3 -14.35 -40.23 20.97
N LYS A 4 -14.20 -40.01 22.30
CA LYS A 4 -14.42 -38.69 22.92
C LYS A 4 -13.29 -37.69 22.63
N TYR A 5 -12.08 -38.16 22.38
CA TYR A 5 -10.91 -37.31 22.11
C TYR A 5 -10.69 -37.05 20.62
N LEU A 6 -11.37 -37.81 19.76
CA LEU A 6 -11.31 -37.67 18.31
C LEU A 6 -11.56 -36.22 17.82
N PRO A 7 -12.60 -35.48 18.27
CA PRO A 7 -12.81 -34.10 17.82
C PRO A 7 -11.70 -33.13 18.29
N LEU A 8 -11.10 -33.36 19.47
CA LEU A 8 -9.99 -32.54 19.98
C LEU A 8 -8.72 -32.74 19.16
N ILE A 9 -8.46 -33.98 18.73
CA ILE A 9 -7.33 -34.30 17.85
C ILE A 9 -7.51 -33.62 16.48
N TYR A 10 -8.72 -33.66 15.91
CA TYR A 10 -9.02 -32.97 14.64
C TYR A 10 -8.86 -31.45 14.76
N ALA A 11 -9.35 -30.85 15.85
CA ALA A 11 -9.17 -29.42 16.10
C ALA A 11 -7.69 -29.05 16.20
N GLY A 12 -6.88 -29.83 16.94
CA GLY A 12 -5.44 -29.62 17.04
C GLY A 12 -4.72 -29.75 15.69
N LEU A 13 -5.12 -30.72 14.87
CA LEU A 13 -4.58 -30.91 13.52
C LEU A 13 -4.89 -29.73 12.60
N VAL A 14 -6.15 -29.24 12.60
CA VAL A 14 -6.55 -28.09 11.79
C VAL A 14 -5.82 -26.82 12.23
N ILE A 15 -5.71 -26.57 13.52
CA ILE A 15 -4.96 -25.42 14.06
C ILE A 15 -3.48 -25.52 13.66
N GLY A 16 -2.87 -26.71 13.79
CA GLY A 16 -1.48 -26.93 13.35
C GLY A 16 -1.28 -26.69 11.87
N LEU A 17 -2.23 -27.13 11.03
CA LEU A 17 -2.18 -26.96 9.58
C LEU A 17 -2.34 -25.48 9.17
N LEU A 18 -3.21 -24.74 9.84
CA LEU A 18 -3.40 -23.30 9.63
C LEU A 18 -2.17 -22.48 10.05
N MET A 19 -1.55 -22.81 11.18
CA MET A 19 -0.31 -22.18 11.65
C MET A 19 0.84 -22.42 10.66
N LEU A 20 0.95 -23.63 10.12
CA LEU A 20 1.96 -23.96 9.12
C LEU A 20 1.72 -23.21 7.79
N ALA A 21 0.47 -23.10 7.35
CA ALA A 21 0.12 -22.35 6.14
C ALA A 21 0.42 -20.85 6.29
N ALA A 22 0.12 -20.26 7.46
CA ALA A 22 0.44 -18.86 7.74
C ALA A 22 1.96 -18.60 7.71
N ALA A 23 2.78 -19.53 8.21
CA ALA A 23 4.23 -19.41 8.21
C ALA A 23 4.86 -19.46 6.79
N THR A 24 4.14 -19.95 5.78
CA THR A 24 4.63 -20.04 4.39
C THR A 24 4.33 -18.83 3.52
N GLN A 25 3.59 -17.83 4.01
CA GLN A 25 3.35 -16.60 3.25
C GLN A 25 4.62 -15.74 3.22
N GLN A 26 5.47 -15.96 2.21
CA GLN A 26 6.58 -15.07 1.92
C GLN A 26 6.05 -13.83 1.16
N PRO A 27 6.40 -12.60 1.59
CA PRO A 27 6.16 -11.41 0.79
C PRO A 27 6.79 -11.61 -0.58
N LYS A 28 6.06 -11.28 -1.65
CA LYS A 28 6.61 -11.34 -3.01
C LYS A 28 7.83 -10.43 -3.06
N PRO A 29 9.05 -10.94 -3.33
CA PRO A 29 10.23 -10.11 -3.41
C PRO A 29 10.07 -9.09 -4.54
N ALA A 30 10.55 -7.87 -4.31
CA ALA A 30 10.63 -6.86 -5.35
C ALA A 30 11.51 -7.37 -6.52
N PRO A 31 11.25 -6.96 -7.77
CA PRO A 31 12.10 -7.31 -8.90
C PRO A 31 13.57 -6.94 -8.64
N ALA A 32 14.49 -7.86 -8.91
CA ALA A 32 15.91 -7.69 -8.62
C ALA A 32 16.59 -6.59 -9.45
N SER A 33 16.03 -6.23 -10.60
CA SER A 33 16.42 -5.04 -11.34
C SER A 33 15.20 -4.38 -11.98
N VAL A 34 15.12 -3.06 -11.82
CA VAL A 34 14.22 -2.20 -12.58
C VAL A 34 15.11 -1.29 -13.44
N PRO A 35 14.77 -1.07 -14.73
CA PRO A 35 15.51 -0.12 -15.55
C PRO A 35 15.56 1.24 -14.85
N ASN A 36 16.75 1.84 -14.77
CA ASN A 36 16.89 3.20 -14.24
C ASN A 36 16.49 4.18 -15.35
N PHE A 37 15.29 4.74 -15.25
CA PHE A 37 14.78 5.75 -16.18
C PHE A 37 15.31 7.18 -15.88
N GLY A 38 16.31 7.32 -15.00
CA GLY A 38 16.88 8.61 -14.64
C GLY A 38 16.00 9.45 -13.71
N MET A 39 15.00 8.84 -13.09
CA MET A 39 14.07 9.53 -12.19
C MET A 39 14.53 9.37 -10.74
N THR A 40 14.92 10.47 -10.12
CA THR A 40 15.21 10.54 -8.68
C THR A 40 13.99 11.10 -7.94
N LEU A 41 13.70 10.58 -6.75
CA LEU A 41 12.69 11.17 -5.88
C LEU A 41 13.21 12.55 -5.42
N PRO A 42 12.48 13.66 -5.67
CA PRO A 42 12.85 14.97 -5.16
C PRO A 42 12.68 15.02 -3.64
N ASP A 43 13.58 15.66 -2.90
CA ASP A 43 13.50 15.69 -1.43
C ASP A 43 12.33 16.53 -0.90
N ASN A 44 12.03 17.66 -1.57
CA ASN A 44 11.04 18.66 -1.13
C ASN A 44 9.69 18.57 -1.88
N TYR A 45 9.37 17.41 -2.45
CA TYR A 45 8.18 17.28 -3.29
C TYR A 45 6.88 17.66 -2.58
N ARG A 46 6.79 17.48 -1.25
CA ARG A 46 5.58 17.83 -0.50
C ARG A 46 5.32 19.34 -0.45
N ASP A 47 6.37 20.15 -0.60
CA ASP A 47 6.30 21.61 -0.60
C ASP A 47 6.20 22.16 -2.02
N GLU A 48 6.91 21.53 -2.97
CA GLU A 48 7.03 22.02 -4.35
C GLU A 48 5.95 21.49 -5.30
N PHE A 49 5.37 20.32 -5.03
CA PHE A 49 4.35 19.71 -5.89
C PHE A 49 2.96 19.98 -5.32
N ALA A 50 1.97 20.11 -6.19
CA ALA A 50 0.59 20.26 -5.77
C ALA A 50 0.02 18.91 -5.35
N LEU A 51 -0.59 18.84 -4.16
CA LEU A 51 -1.43 17.69 -3.78
C LEU A 51 -2.67 17.68 -4.68
N TYR A 52 -2.68 16.77 -5.65
CA TYR A 52 -3.71 16.68 -6.67
C TYR A 52 -4.91 15.84 -6.20
N LEU A 53 -4.63 14.71 -5.55
CA LEU A 53 -5.68 13.76 -5.15
C LEU A 53 -5.27 13.01 -3.88
N VAL A 54 -6.23 12.80 -2.99
CA VAL A 54 -6.12 11.84 -1.88
C VAL A 54 -7.09 10.69 -2.17
N VAL A 55 -6.59 9.46 -2.09
CA VAL A 55 -7.38 8.25 -2.37
C VAL A 55 -7.35 7.33 -1.15
N ASP A 56 -8.52 7.15 -0.54
CA ASP A 56 -8.75 6.08 0.43
C ASP A 56 -8.98 4.76 -0.31
N ARG A 57 -8.23 3.72 0.06
CA ARG A 57 -8.33 2.41 -0.57
C ARG A 57 -8.91 1.38 0.39
N PRO A 58 -9.67 0.40 -0.13
CA PRO A 58 -10.22 -0.68 0.68
C PRO A 58 -9.16 -1.62 1.27
N ASP A 59 -7.89 -1.49 0.87
CA ASP A 59 -6.76 -2.25 1.40
C ASP A 59 -6.10 -1.60 2.63
N ARG A 60 -6.80 -0.66 3.29
CA ARG A 60 -6.34 0.05 4.50
C ARG A 60 -5.12 0.94 4.27
N THR A 61 -5.09 1.56 3.09
CA THR A 61 -4.05 2.52 2.73
C THR A 61 -4.66 3.81 2.21
N VAL A 62 -4.01 4.92 2.49
CA VAL A 62 -4.33 6.24 1.94
C VAL A 62 -3.20 6.65 1.01
N ARG A 63 -3.55 7.12 -0.19
CA ARG A 63 -2.57 7.58 -1.18
C ARG A 63 -2.70 9.07 -1.42
N PHE A 64 -1.60 9.77 -1.23
CA PHE A 64 -1.44 11.18 -1.58
C PHE A 64 -0.74 11.26 -2.93
N VAL A 65 -1.43 11.81 -3.92
CA VAL A 65 -0.91 11.97 -5.29
C VAL A 65 -0.51 13.43 -5.48
N TYR A 66 0.78 13.64 -5.70
CA TYR A 66 1.38 14.95 -5.95
C TYR A 66 1.73 15.12 -7.43
N ALA A 67 1.39 16.28 -8.00
CA ALA A 67 1.70 16.64 -9.37
C ALA A 67 2.70 17.79 -9.43
N ALA A 68 3.71 17.66 -10.31
CA ALA A 68 4.71 18.70 -10.51
C ALA A 68 4.06 20.00 -11.06
N PRO A 69 4.63 21.18 -10.75
CA PRO A 69 4.04 22.47 -11.14
C PRO A 69 3.76 22.61 -12.64
N ASP A 70 4.66 22.14 -13.50
CA ASP A 70 4.54 22.17 -14.96
C ASP A 70 3.33 21.36 -15.46
N VAL A 71 3.01 20.25 -14.80
CA VAL A 71 1.81 19.45 -15.09
C VAL A 71 0.55 20.21 -14.70
N VAL A 72 0.55 20.87 -13.54
CA VAL A 72 -0.59 21.65 -13.05
C VAL A 72 -0.87 22.83 -13.96
N GLU A 73 0.18 23.56 -14.36
CA GLU A 73 0.10 24.70 -15.28
C GLU A 73 -0.47 24.29 -16.64
N ALA A 74 0.04 23.20 -17.25
CA ALA A 74 -0.45 22.70 -18.53
C ALA A 74 -1.93 22.31 -18.46
N VAL A 75 -2.34 21.59 -17.40
CA VAL A 75 -3.74 21.18 -17.22
C VAL A 75 -4.65 22.39 -17.02
N GLN A 76 -4.23 23.40 -16.25
CA GLN A 76 -5.01 24.63 -16.04
C GLN A 76 -5.15 25.46 -17.33
N ALA A 77 -4.13 25.46 -18.18
CA ALA A 77 -4.14 26.12 -19.48
C ALA A 77 -4.96 25.34 -20.54
N GLY A 78 -5.38 24.10 -20.26
CA GLY A 78 -6.01 23.22 -21.25
C GLY A 78 -5.03 22.72 -22.32
N GLU A 79 -3.73 22.75 -22.01
CA GLU A 79 -2.65 22.30 -22.88
C GLU A 79 -2.37 20.81 -22.68
N GLU A 80 -1.59 20.24 -23.58
CA GLU A 80 -1.12 18.86 -23.47
C GLU A 80 -0.14 18.72 -22.29
N ILE A 81 -0.24 17.61 -21.56
CA ILE A 81 0.68 17.32 -20.46
C ILE A 81 2.10 17.15 -21.01
N PRO A 82 3.11 17.84 -20.44
CA PRO A 82 4.46 17.81 -20.98
C PRO A 82 5.07 16.41 -20.93
N TYR A 83 5.90 16.10 -21.93
CA TYR A 83 6.71 14.89 -21.91
C TYR A 83 7.63 14.88 -20.69
N GLY A 84 7.67 13.76 -19.97
CA GLY A 84 8.42 13.65 -18.72
C GLY A 84 7.69 14.21 -17.50
N ALA A 85 6.38 14.46 -17.60
CA ALA A 85 5.52 14.81 -16.48
C ALA A 85 5.76 13.91 -15.25
N ARG A 86 5.86 14.54 -14.08
CA ARG A 86 6.18 13.86 -12.83
C ARG A 86 4.97 13.84 -11.91
N LEU A 87 4.67 12.64 -11.43
CA LEU A 87 3.68 12.36 -10.41
C LEU A 87 4.35 11.57 -9.30
N ILE A 88 4.09 11.93 -8.05
CA ILE A 88 4.57 11.21 -6.88
C ILE A 88 3.36 10.65 -6.14
N ILE A 89 3.41 9.36 -5.83
CA ILE A 89 2.36 8.69 -5.05
C ILE A 89 2.99 8.30 -3.72
N GLU A 90 2.61 9.02 -2.68
CA GLU A 90 2.97 8.68 -1.32
C GLU A 90 1.85 7.82 -0.70
N THR A 91 2.22 6.70 -0.08
CA THR A 91 1.25 5.76 0.52
C THR A 91 1.46 5.72 2.03
N TYR A 92 0.37 5.85 2.77
CA TYR A 92 0.32 5.69 4.22
C TYR A 92 -0.54 4.47 4.56
N ASP A 93 -0.08 3.66 5.51
CA ASP A 93 -0.89 2.58 6.10
C ASP A 93 -1.79 3.14 7.20
N ASP A 94 -3.00 2.59 7.33
CA ASP A 94 -3.88 2.91 8.45
C ASP A 94 -3.24 2.53 9.78
N GLN A 95 -3.32 3.42 10.78
CA GLN A 95 -2.98 3.04 12.14
C GLN A 95 -4.09 2.19 12.75
N THR A 96 -3.72 1.13 13.47
CA THR A 96 -4.66 0.20 14.08
C THR A 96 -4.48 0.13 15.58
N ASP A 97 -5.58 -0.02 16.33
CA ASP A 97 -5.51 -0.34 17.76
C ASP A 97 -5.09 -1.81 18.00
N LEU A 98 -4.97 -2.18 19.29
CA LEU A 98 -4.62 -3.54 19.70
C LEU A 98 -5.66 -4.61 19.27
N GLY A 99 -6.89 -4.20 18.94
CA GLY A 99 -7.96 -5.06 18.42
C GLY A 99 -8.01 -5.10 16.89
N GLY A 100 -7.12 -4.38 16.19
CA GLY A 100 -7.10 -4.28 14.74
C GLY A 100 -8.08 -3.28 14.14
N LYS A 101 -8.80 -2.49 14.97
CA LYS A 101 -9.68 -1.41 14.51
C LYS A 101 -8.84 -0.25 14.00
N VAL A 102 -9.23 0.35 12.87
CA VAL A 102 -8.60 1.58 12.35
C VAL A 102 -8.80 2.75 13.33
N LEU A 103 -7.71 3.44 13.64
CA LEU A 103 -7.69 4.68 14.41
C LEU A 103 -7.98 5.85 13.46
N GLY A 104 -9.12 6.52 13.61
CA GLY A 104 -9.46 7.73 12.83
C GLY A 104 -10.77 7.67 12.02
N ASP A 105 -11.42 6.51 11.93
CA ASP A 105 -12.77 6.37 11.38
C ASP A 105 -13.77 6.83 12.46
N ASN A 106 -14.27 8.07 12.35
CA ASN A 106 -15.30 8.69 13.21
C ASN A 106 -16.69 8.51 12.60
#